data_AF-A0A7K6MYG7-F1
#
_entry.id   AF-A0A7K6MYG7-F1
#
_cell.length_a   1.000
_cell.length_b   1.000
_cell.length_c   1.000
_cell.angle_alpha   90.00
_cell.angle_beta   90.00
_cell.angle_gamma   90.00
#
_symmetry.space_group_name_H-M   'P 1'
#
loop_
_entity.id
_entity.type
_entity.pdbx_description
1 polymer ?
#
loop_
_entity_poly.entity_id
_entity_poly.type
_entity_poly.pdbx_seq_one_letter_code
_entity_poly.pdbx_strand_id
1 'polypeptide(L)'
;MGLKPWQKALFPLRSVAAVVRLFEAELRQPEPDLVLLSLVLGFVEHFLAVNRVLPTNVPGLTFESRPGPDPQTRLYFPVAELSIVAALYARFTAQIRGAVDLSLYPRPDGCSSRELVRKVSDVIWNSLSRSYFKDRAHIQSLFSFITAPPVSSPGTKLDSSGVAFAVVGACQVLGLPDVHLALSEDHAWVAFGAGGSQTAEVTWHGKGNEDRRGQPVQAGVAERSWLYLKGSYLRCTRHMEVAFMVCAINPSIDGHTDSLELLQLQQRLLWLLYDMGHLDRYPMALGNLADLEELEPTPGRPDPLTLYHQGIHSARTYYNNEHIYPYLYLAGFHCRNKNVKEALEAWADTATVIQDYNYCREDEEIYKEFFDVANDVIPNLLKEAAAEPPPGAEGAPGGLPALQDPECFAHLLRFYDGICRWEEGSPTPVLHVGWATFLVQSLGRFDGQVRQQVTLLSEDPAPPEADLGSPEDPRDCRRRGPRRESKPEEPPTPKKP
;
A
#
# COMPACT_ATOMS: atom_id res chain seq x y z
N MET A 1 21.86 23.93 -9.78
CA MET A 1 21.67 22.58 -9.20
C MET A 1 21.95 22.62 -7.72
N GLY A 2 21.18 21.89 -6.92
CA GLY A 2 21.14 22.05 -5.48
C GLY A 2 19.99 22.96 -5.06
N LEU A 3 19.80 23.10 -3.74
CA LEU A 3 18.68 23.85 -3.17
C LEU A 3 18.59 25.27 -3.75
N LYS A 4 17.43 25.60 -4.30
CA LYS A 4 17.05 26.90 -4.87
C LYS A 4 16.98 27.96 -3.75
N PRO A 5 17.22 29.25 -4.04
CA PRO A 5 17.18 30.30 -3.03
C PRO A 5 15.86 30.37 -2.25
N TRP A 6 14.73 30.17 -2.92
CA TRP A 6 13.41 30.19 -2.27
C TRP A 6 13.20 29.00 -1.33
N GLN A 7 13.75 27.82 -1.65
CA GLN A 7 13.69 26.65 -0.76
C GLN A 7 14.47 26.95 0.53
N LYS A 8 15.66 27.53 0.39
CA LYS A 8 16.52 27.91 1.53
C LYS A 8 15.88 28.95 2.43
N ALA A 9 15.13 29.89 1.87
CA ALA A 9 14.51 31.00 2.60
C ALA A 9 13.40 30.55 3.58
N LEU A 10 12.88 29.33 3.44
CA LEU A 10 11.87 28.77 4.35
C LEU A 10 12.47 28.20 5.64
N PHE A 11 13.78 27.99 5.68
CA PHE A 11 14.50 27.50 6.85
C PHE A 11 14.88 28.64 7.80
N PRO A 12 15.00 28.36 9.11
CA PRO A 12 14.84 27.05 9.76
C PRO A 12 13.37 26.64 9.97
N LEU A 13 13.11 25.34 9.92
CA LEU A 13 11.77 24.79 10.18
C LEU A 13 11.60 24.56 11.67
N ARG A 14 10.73 25.36 12.27
CA ARG A 14 10.56 25.48 13.73
C ARG A 14 9.31 24.80 14.27
N SER A 15 8.48 24.24 13.39
CA SER A 15 7.21 23.62 13.77
C SER A 15 6.61 22.78 12.65
N VAL A 16 5.59 21.99 13.00
CA VAL A 16 4.69 21.32 12.06
C VAL A 16 4.19 22.30 10.98
N ALA A 17 3.72 23.49 11.37
CA ALA A 17 3.24 24.50 10.41
C ALA A 17 4.34 24.99 9.46
N ALA A 18 5.59 25.08 9.91
CA ALA A 18 6.71 25.45 9.05
C ALA A 18 7.05 24.34 8.04
N VAL A 19 6.96 23.07 8.45
CA VAL A 19 7.12 21.92 7.55
C VAL A 19 6.01 21.91 6.51
N VAL A 20 4.74 22.08 6.91
CA VAL A 20 3.60 22.16 5.98
C VAL A 20 3.79 23.27 4.95
N ARG A 21 4.29 24.45 5.34
CA ARG A 21 4.61 25.55 4.40
C ARG A 21 5.70 25.18 3.40
N LEU A 22 6.71 24.39 3.79
CA LEU A 22 7.72 23.89 2.86
C LEU A 22 7.08 22.96 1.83
N PHE A 23 6.28 22.00 2.28
CA PHE A 23 5.55 21.08 1.39
C PHE A 23 4.62 21.82 0.43
N GLU A 24 3.85 22.80 0.92
CA GLU A 24 2.97 23.62 0.10
C GLU A 24 3.73 24.39 -0.99
N ALA A 25 4.91 24.92 -0.66
CA ALA A 25 5.75 25.63 -1.62
C ALA A 25 6.35 24.69 -2.69
N GLU A 26 6.75 23.47 -2.30
CA GLU A 26 7.22 22.43 -3.22
C GLU A 26 6.11 21.88 -4.11
N LEU A 27 4.93 21.59 -3.57
CA LEU A 27 3.80 21.03 -4.33
C LEU A 27 3.27 21.97 -5.40
N ARG A 28 3.47 23.29 -5.24
CA ARG A 28 3.20 24.29 -6.29
C ARG A 28 4.16 24.22 -7.47
N GLN A 29 5.29 23.53 -7.33
CA GLN A 29 6.23 23.31 -8.42
C GLN A 29 5.80 22.09 -9.25
N PRO A 30 6.13 22.07 -10.55
CA PRO A 30 5.91 20.88 -11.37
C PRO A 30 6.79 19.69 -10.95
N GLU A 31 7.96 19.97 -10.39
CA GLU A 31 8.94 19.00 -9.91
C GLU A 31 9.27 19.34 -8.43
N PRO A 32 8.41 18.94 -7.48
CA PRO A 32 8.72 19.04 -6.05
C PRO A 32 9.99 18.24 -5.74
N ASP A 33 10.89 18.80 -4.94
CA ASP A 33 12.17 18.16 -4.61
C ASP A 33 11.98 17.02 -3.59
N LEU A 34 11.92 15.78 -4.08
CA LEU A 34 11.66 14.61 -3.26
C LEU A 34 12.75 14.37 -2.21
N VAL A 35 14.00 14.71 -2.56
CA VAL A 35 15.15 14.52 -1.68
C VAL A 35 15.09 15.49 -0.51
N LEU A 36 14.80 16.76 -0.77
CA LEU A 36 14.63 17.76 0.28
C LEU A 36 13.50 17.36 1.25
N LEU A 37 12.34 17.01 0.71
CA LEU A 37 11.16 16.69 1.51
C LEU A 37 11.37 15.43 2.37
N SER A 38 11.92 14.36 1.79
CA SER A 38 12.19 13.11 2.52
C SER A 38 13.26 13.30 3.61
N LEU A 39 14.29 14.12 3.37
CA LEU A 39 15.30 14.45 4.38
C LEU A 39 14.70 15.24 5.55
N VAL A 40 13.78 16.16 5.27
CA VAL A 40 13.08 16.93 6.31
C VAL A 40 12.17 16.03 7.15
N LEU A 41 11.36 15.18 6.50
CA LEU A 41 10.48 14.25 7.23
C LEU A 41 11.29 13.30 8.10
N GLY A 42 12.31 12.65 7.54
CA GLY A 42 13.13 11.72 8.30
C GLY A 42 13.92 12.37 9.44
N PHE A 43 14.35 13.63 9.28
CA PHE A 43 14.98 14.39 10.37
C PHE A 43 13.99 14.65 11.51
N VAL A 44 12.77 15.11 11.18
CA VAL A 44 11.73 15.41 12.18
C VAL A 44 11.27 14.12 12.88
N GLU A 45 11.00 13.06 12.12
CA GLU A 45 10.62 11.73 12.64
C GLU A 45 11.69 11.14 13.55
N HIS A 46 12.98 11.29 13.21
CA HIS A 46 14.07 10.78 14.04
C HIS A 46 14.02 11.33 15.47
N PHE A 47 13.77 12.62 15.65
CA PHE A 47 13.77 13.25 16.97
C PHE A 47 12.41 13.21 17.67
N LEU A 48 11.33 12.85 16.96
CA LEU A 48 9.99 12.75 17.54
C LEU A 48 9.57 11.30 17.85
N ALA A 49 10.14 10.31 17.15
CA ALA A 49 9.84 8.89 17.35
C ALA A 49 11.08 8.06 17.74
N VAL A 50 12.19 8.15 16.98
CA VAL A 50 13.35 7.25 17.15
C VAL A 50 14.17 7.54 18.40
N ASN A 51 14.55 8.81 18.60
CA ASN A 51 15.35 9.25 19.73
C ASN A 51 14.91 10.63 20.20
N ARG A 52 14.01 10.61 21.19
CA ARG A 52 13.41 11.81 21.78
C ARG A 52 14.27 12.45 22.89
N VAL A 53 15.43 11.87 23.19
CA VAL A 53 16.36 12.44 24.19
C VAL A 53 17.02 13.68 23.59
N LEU A 54 16.81 14.84 24.23
CA LEU A 54 17.42 16.10 23.80
C LEU A 54 18.95 16.02 23.94
N PRO A 55 19.72 16.05 22.83
CA PRO A 55 21.17 15.97 22.90
C PRO A 55 21.74 17.26 23.48
N THR A 56 22.48 17.15 24.58
CA THR A 56 23.14 18.28 25.25
C THR A 56 24.53 18.58 24.70
N ASN A 57 25.09 17.68 23.90
CA ASN A 57 26.47 17.70 23.41
C ASN A 57 26.61 17.87 21.88
N VAL A 58 25.51 18.13 21.17
CA VAL A 58 25.52 18.30 19.71
C VAL A 58 25.31 19.79 19.36
N PRO A 59 26.39 20.57 19.13
CA PRO A 59 26.26 21.98 18.78
C PRO A 59 25.55 22.13 17.42
N GLY A 60 24.66 23.12 17.33
CA GLY A 60 23.90 23.42 16.11
C GLY A 60 22.54 22.70 16.00
N LEU A 61 22.27 21.71 16.84
CA LEU A 61 20.95 21.10 16.96
C LEU A 61 20.16 21.82 18.06
N THR A 62 19.00 22.40 17.69
CA THR A 62 18.16 23.17 18.62
C THR A 62 16.73 22.65 18.61
N PHE A 63 16.00 22.90 19.71
CA PHE A 63 14.62 22.49 19.88
C PHE A 63 13.77 23.68 20.29
N GLU A 64 12.61 23.84 19.66
CA GLU A 64 11.66 24.88 19.99
C GLU A 64 10.65 24.35 20.99
N SER A 65 10.56 24.99 22.16
CA SER A 65 9.62 24.58 23.20
C SER A 65 8.24 25.18 22.97
N ARG A 66 7.21 24.39 23.24
CA ARG A 66 5.80 24.79 23.14
C ARG A 66 5.02 24.30 24.35
N PRO A 67 3.94 24.99 24.75
CA PRO A 67 2.99 24.43 25.71
C PRO A 67 2.43 23.11 25.16
N GLY A 68 2.39 22.07 25.99
CA GLY A 68 1.68 20.84 25.68
C GLY A 68 0.18 20.95 25.93
N PRO A 69 -0.57 19.84 25.78
CA PRO A 69 -2.01 19.79 26.07
C PRO A 69 -2.29 20.18 27.53
N ASP A 70 -1.44 19.73 28.46
CA ASP A 70 -1.47 20.14 29.84
C ASP A 70 -0.58 21.37 30.11
N PRO A 71 -1.00 22.33 30.95
CA PRO A 71 -0.25 23.55 31.25
C PRO A 71 1.16 23.32 31.82
N GLN A 72 1.40 22.14 32.40
CA GLN A 72 2.68 21.74 33.01
C GLN A 72 3.60 21.02 32.02
N THR A 73 3.07 20.54 30.90
CA THR A 73 3.82 19.78 29.89
C THR A 73 4.43 20.74 28.87
N ARG A 74 5.68 20.48 28.49
CA ARG A 74 6.34 21.18 27.39
C ARG A 74 6.63 20.17 26.28
N LEU A 75 6.19 20.50 25.07
CA LEU A 75 6.56 19.77 23.86
C LEU A 75 7.77 20.45 23.23
N TYR A 76 8.63 19.65 22.59
CA TYR A 76 9.87 20.12 21.97
C TYR A 76 9.88 19.70 20.50
N PHE A 77 9.87 20.68 19.61
CA PHE A 77 9.96 20.42 18.18
C PHE A 77 11.42 20.49 17.72
N PRO A 78 11.95 19.49 17.00
CA PRO A 78 13.31 19.52 16.47
C PRO A 78 13.44 20.59 15.37
N VAL A 79 14.27 21.61 15.60
CA VAL A 79 14.44 22.69 14.61
C VAL A 79 15.31 22.18 13.46
N ALA A 80 14.72 22.06 12.28
CA ALA A 80 15.47 21.69 11.08
C ALA A 80 16.23 22.93 10.57
N GLU A 81 17.52 23.01 10.90
CA GLU A 81 18.42 24.08 10.46
C GLU A 81 18.85 23.87 9.00
N LEU A 82 18.96 24.98 8.25
CA LEU A 82 19.34 24.92 6.83
C LEU A 82 20.71 24.25 6.65
N SER A 83 21.66 24.53 7.53
CA SER A 83 23.03 23.97 7.44
C SER A 83 23.03 22.45 7.53
N ILE A 84 22.20 21.87 8.41
CA ILE A 84 22.07 20.43 8.61
C ILE A 84 21.42 19.80 7.37
N VAL A 85 20.25 20.29 6.97
CA VAL A 85 19.51 19.72 5.85
C VAL A 85 20.27 19.88 4.52
N ALA A 86 20.89 21.03 4.28
CA ALA A 86 21.71 21.26 3.10
C ALA A 86 22.95 20.35 3.04
N ALA A 87 23.56 20.03 4.17
CA ALA A 87 24.69 19.09 4.22
C ALA A 87 24.25 17.66 3.89
N LEU A 88 23.11 17.21 4.44
CA LEU A 88 22.53 15.90 4.13
C LEU A 88 22.17 15.79 2.64
N TYR A 89 21.54 16.84 2.10
CA TYR A 89 21.19 16.93 0.68
C TYR A 89 22.43 16.90 -0.21
N ALA A 90 23.47 17.68 0.13
CA ALA A 90 24.73 17.68 -0.60
C ALA A 90 25.40 16.30 -0.59
N ARG A 91 25.36 15.59 0.55
CA ARG A 91 25.93 14.25 0.67
C ARG A 91 25.20 13.23 -0.23
N PHE A 92 23.86 13.22 -0.22
CA PHE A 92 23.08 12.35 -1.10
C PHE A 92 23.37 12.66 -2.57
N THR A 93 23.27 13.92 -2.97
CA THR A 93 23.48 14.31 -4.37
C THR A 93 24.89 14.05 -4.87
N ALA A 94 25.92 14.25 -4.03
CA ALA A 94 27.30 13.93 -4.37
C ALA A 94 27.51 12.41 -4.56
N GLN A 95 26.92 11.59 -3.69
CA GLN A 95 26.99 10.13 -3.79
C GLN A 95 26.38 9.63 -5.10
N ILE A 96 25.19 10.11 -5.46
CA ILE A 96 24.51 9.69 -6.70
C ILE A 96 25.27 10.18 -7.94
N ARG A 97 25.60 11.46 -8.02
CA ARG A 97 26.29 12.04 -9.19
C ARG A 97 27.71 11.52 -9.37
N GLY A 98 28.40 11.18 -8.29
CA GLY A 98 29.74 10.59 -8.35
C GLY A 98 29.74 9.13 -8.81
N ALA A 99 28.63 8.41 -8.64
CA ALA A 99 28.53 6.98 -8.95
C ALA A 99 27.86 6.67 -10.31
N VAL A 100 27.15 7.62 -10.90
CA VAL A 100 26.43 7.45 -12.18
C VAL A 100 26.91 8.48 -13.20
N ASP A 101 27.70 8.02 -14.17
CA ASP A 101 28.12 8.83 -15.31
C ASP A 101 27.06 8.78 -16.42
N LEU A 102 26.28 9.85 -16.57
CA LEU A 102 25.21 9.94 -17.57
C LEU A 102 25.74 9.91 -19.02
N SER A 103 27.03 10.19 -19.27
CA SER A 103 27.59 10.12 -20.62
C SER A 103 27.63 8.69 -21.19
N LEU A 104 27.62 7.68 -20.31
CA LEU A 104 27.58 6.26 -20.67
C LEU A 104 26.18 5.76 -21.02
N TYR A 105 25.14 6.56 -20.77
CA TYR A 105 23.75 6.18 -20.94
C TYR A 105 23.02 7.19 -21.83
N PRO A 106 23.13 7.06 -23.17
CA PRO A 106 22.41 7.91 -24.10
C PRO A 106 20.90 7.84 -23.86
N ARG A 107 20.25 9.01 -23.91
CA ARG A 107 18.80 9.16 -23.68
C ARG A 107 18.11 9.64 -24.95
N PRO A 108 17.88 8.75 -25.94
CA PRO A 108 17.11 9.13 -27.12
C PRO A 108 15.72 9.60 -26.68
N ASP A 109 15.24 10.68 -27.30
CA ASP A 109 13.93 11.29 -27.00
C ASP A 109 13.72 11.70 -25.53
N GLY A 110 14.81 11.89 -24.77
CA GLY A 110 14.77 12.28 -23.36
C GLY A 110 14.38 11.15 -22.39
N CYS A 111 14.12 9.93 -22.88
CA CYS A 111 13.72 8.78 -22.07
C CYS A 111 14.94 8.07 -21.46
N SER A 112 14.77 7.56 -20.25
CA SER A 112 15.78 6.76 -19.55
C SER A 112 15.75 5.30 -20.03
N SER A 113 16.93 4.67 -20.12
CA SER A 113 17.04 3.25 -20.47
C SER A 113 16.94 2.35 -19.22
N ARG A 114 16.62 1.07 -19.42
CA ARG A 114 16.58 0.07 -18.34
C ARG A 114 17.94 -0.08 -17.65
N GLU A 115 19.02 -0.01 -18.42
CA GLU A 115 20.39 -0.12 -17.93
C GLU A 115 20.74 1.05 -17.01
N LEU A 116 20.28 2.27 -17.34
CA LEU A 116 20.45 3.44 -16.50
C LEU A 116 19.66 3.31 -15.19
N VAL A 117 18.39 2.92 -15.27
CA VAL A 117 17.54 2.72 -14.08
C VAL A 117 18.13 1.63 -13.16
N ARG A 118 18.56 0.50 -13.75
CA ARG A 118 19.24 -0.57 -13.01
C ARG A 118 20.53 -0.08 -12.37
N LYS A 119 21.33 0.74 -13.07
CA LYS A 119 22.55 1.33 -12.52
C LYS A 119 22.25 2.20 -11.29
N VAL A 120 21.20 3.02 -11.33
CA VAL A 120 20.78 3.83 -10.16
C VAL A 120 20.33 2.93 -9.02
N SER A 121 19.52 1.90 -9.30
CA SER A 121 19.12 0.89 -8.30
C SER A 121 20.34 0.21 -7.66
N ASP A 122 21.33 -0.20 -8.44
CA ASP A 122 22.56 -0.81 -7.93
C ASP A 122 23.38 0.16 -7.06
N VAL A 123 23.37 1.46 -7.35
CA VAL A 123 24.04 2.46 -6.49
C VAL A 123 23.35 2.54 -5.12
N ILE A 124 22.02 2.60 -5.08
CA ILE A 124 21.26 2.60 -3.82
C ILE A 124 21.49 1.29 -3.07
N TRP A 125 21.28 0.15 -3.74
CA TRP A 125 21.40 -1.18 -3.16
C TRP A 125 22.78 -1.45 -2.56
N ASN A 126 23.85 -1.18 -3.30
CA ASN A 126 25.22 -1.44 -2.83
C ASN A 126 25.66 -0.48 -1.72
N SER A 127 24.90 0.59 -1.48
CA SER A 127 25.14 1.50 -0.36
C SER A 127 24.53 0.97 0.95
N LEU A 128 23.55 0.07 0.87
CA LEU A 128 22.84 -0.49 2.03
C LEU A 128 23.75 -1.38 2.89
N SER A 129 23.46 -1.40 4.18
CA SER A 129 23.98 -2.38 5.12
C SER A 129 23.76 -3.79 4.62
N ARG A 130 24.81 -4.64 4.67
CA ARG A 130 24.70 -6.06 4.30
C ARG A 130 23.77 -6.87 5.19
N SER A 131 23.56 -6.43 6.44
CA SER A 131 22.70 -7.11 7.39
C SER A 131 22.05 -6.09 8.34
N TYR A 132 20.72 -6.04 8.31
CA TYR A 132 19.87 -5.30 9.24
C TYR A 132 18.45 -5.91 9.20
N PHE A 133 17.66 -5.64 10.23
CA PHE A 133 16.24 -5.98 10.23
C PHE A 133 15.50 -5.08 9.22
N LYS A 134 15.00 -5.71 8.15
CA LYS A 134 14.29 -5.04 7.05
C LYS A 134 12.92 -4.49 7.47
N ASP A 135 12.28 -5.13 8.44
CA ASP A 135 10.96 -4.77 8.97
C ASP A 135 11.07 -3.78 10.16
N ARG A 136 12.24 -3.14 10.34
CA ARG A 136 12.44 -2.18 11.43
C ARG A 136 11.74 -0.86 11.08
N ALA A 137 10.99 -0.28 12.02
CA ALA A 137 10.42 1.04 11.85
C ALA A 137 11.48 2.15 11.63
N HIS A 138 11.05 3.27 11.03
CA HIS A 138 11.84 4.50 10.83
C HIS A 138 13.06 4.37 9.90
N ILE A 139 13.01 3.44 8.95
CA ILE A 139 14.03 3.30 7.90
C ILE A 139 13.48 3.50 6.49
N GLN A 140 12.33 4.15 6.33
CA GLN A 140 11.71 4.45 5.04
C GLN A 140 12.29 5.69 4.32
N SER A 141 12.92 6.62 5.07
CA SER A 141 13.32 7.94 4.54
C SER A 141 14.77 8.03 4.06
N LEU A 142 15.04 9.00 3.18
CA LEU A 142 16.41 9.33 2.75
C LEU A 142 17.30 9.83 3.89
N PHE A 143 16.71 10.31 4.99
CA PHE A 143 17.45 10.61 6.20
C PHE A 143 18.07 9.34 6.78
N SER A 144 17.31 8.24 6.87
CA SER A 144 17.81 6.95 7.35
C SER A 144 18.91 6.39 6.44
N PHE A 145 18.73 6.57 5.11
CA PHE A 145 19.75 6.21 4.13
C PHE A 145 21.06 6.98 4.36
N ILE A 146 21.03 8.30 4.56
CA ILE A 146 22.27 9.09 4.68
C ILE A 146 22.91 9.06 6.08
N THR A 147 22.12 8.97 7.15
CA THR A 147 22.61 9.27 8.52
C THR A 147 23.21 8.09 9.27
N ALA A 148 23.11 6.86 8.76
CA ALA A 148 23.65 5.71 9.48
C ALA A 148 25.18 5.86 9.74
N PRO A 149 25.61 5.88 11.02
CA PRO A 149 26.97 6.22 11.39
C PRO A 149 27.95 5.09 11.10
N PRO A 150 29.20 5.39 10.68
CA PRO A 150 30.22 4.37 10.39
C PRO A 150 30.74 3.61 11.64
N VAL A 151 30.37 3.99 12.87
CA VAL A 151 31.09 3.56 14.09
C VAL A 151 30.28 2.68 15.06
N SER A 152 28.94 2.68 15.04
CA SER A 152 28.13 1.92 16.01
C SER A 152 27.09 0.95 15.41
N SER A 153 26.85 1.01 14.10
CA SER A 153 26.10 -0.01 13.35
C SER A 153 26.46 0.11 11.88
N PRO A 154 26.99 -0.94 11.22
CA PRO A 154 27.53 -0.80 9.88
C PRO A 154 26.41 -0.60 8.85
N GLY A 155 26.26 0.62 8.35
CA GLY A 155 25.71 0.94 7.02
C GLY A 155 24.33 1.60 6.97
N THR A 156 24.03 2.14 5.78
CA THR A 156 22.77 2.81 5.43
C THR A 156 21.61 1.83 5.44
N LYS A 157 20.43 2.23 5.92
CA LYS A 157 19.28 1.34 6.06
C LYS A 157 18.09 1.91 5.31
N LEU A 158 17.41 1.06 4.55
CA LEU A 158 16.12 1.36 3.94
C LEU A 158 15.19 0.15 4.09
N ASP A 159 13.89 0.35 4.22
CA ASP A 159 12.92 -0.75 4.02
C ASP A 159 12.68 -0.97 2.52
N SER A 160 11.83 -1.95 2.17
CA SER A 160 11.63 -2.33 0.77
C SER A 160 11.16 -1.16 -0.11
N SER A 161 10.07 -0.50 0.29
CA SER A 161 9.48 0.60 -0.46
C SER A 161 10.35 1.88 -0.38
N GLY A 162 11.06 2.09 0.72
CA GLY A 162 12.07 3.14 0.89
C GLY A 162 13.21 3.03 -0.12
N VAL A 163 13.64 1.82 -0.50
CA VAL A 163 14.62 1.63 -1.59
C VAL A 163 14.05 2.08 -2.94
N ALA A 164 12.82 1.69 -3.28
CA ALA A 164 12.19 2.11 -4.53
C ALA A 164 12.06 3.65 -4.60
N PHE A 165 11.61 4.26 -3.50
CA PHE A 165 11.53 5.72 -3.37
C PHE A 165 12.91 6.39 -3.50
N ALA A 166 13.94 5.84 -2.88
CA ALA A 166 15.30 6.37 -2.97
C ALA A 166 15.87 6.31 -4.40
N VAL A 167 15.52 5.28 -5.17
CA VAL A 167 15.86 5.20 -6.61
C VAL A 167 15.17 6.31 -7.39
N VAL A 168 13.89 6.58 -7.15
CA VAL A 168 13.17 7.69 -7.81
C VAL A 168 13.77 9.05 -7.45
N GLY A 169 14.08 9.29 -6.16
CA GLY A 169 14.76 10.50 -5.72
C GLY A 169 16.15 10.67 -6.35
N ALA A 170 16.92 9.59 -6.47
CA ALA A 170 18.22 9.61 -7.15
C ALA A 170 18.09 9.90 -8.66
N CYS A 171 17.09 9.32 -9.33
CA CYS A 171 16.75 9.62 -10.72
C CYS A 171 16.37 11.09 -10.91
N GLN A 172 15.58 11.67 -10.00
CA GLN A 172 15.25 13.10 -10.03
C GLN A 172 16.51 13.98 -9.91
N VAL A 173 17.44 13.63 -9.02
CA VAL A 173 18.73 14.34 -8.83
C VAL A 173 19.60 14.33 -10.09
N LEU A 174 19.50 13.25 -10.89
CA LEU A 174 20.19 13.06 -12.17
C LEU A 174 19.44 13.72 -13.35
N GLY A 175 18.27 14.31 -13.13
CA GLY A 175 17.46 14.93 -14.19
C GLY A 175 16.81 13.89 -15.11
N LEU A 176 16.30 12.80 -14.52
CA LEU A 176 15.55 11.74 -15.20
C LEU A 176 14.05 11.88 -14.89
N PRO A 177 13.34 12.84 -15.51
CA PRO A 177 11.96 13.16 -15.15
C PRO A 177 10.98 12.05 -15.50
N ASP A 178 11.34 11.12 -16.39
CA ASP A 178 10.49 10.03 -16.85
C ASP A 178 10.42 8.84 -15.88
N VAL A 179 11.31 8.77 -14.88
CA VAL A 179 11.34 7.68 -13.90
C VAL A 179 10.44 8.02 -12.72
N HIS A 180 9.43 7.18 -12.49
CA HIS A 180 8.40 7.38 -11.48
C HIS A 180 8.21 6.15 -10.60
N LEU A 181 7.72 6.39 -9.38
CA LEU A 181 7.35 5.32 -8.47
C LEU A 181 6.11 4.59 -9.00
N ALA A 182 6.10 3.27 -8.86
CA ALA A 182 4.93 2.44 -9.06
C ALA A 182 4.66 1.66 -7.77
N LEU A 183 3.39 1.63 -7.36
CA LEU A 183 2.98 1.05 -6.08
C LEU A 183 1.81 0.10 -6.30
N SER A 184 1.94 -1.12 -5.81
CA SER A 184 0.79 -1.94 -5.45
C SER A 184 0.39 -1.66 -4.00
N GLU A 185 -0.42 -2.55 -3.45
CA GLU A 185 -0.84 -2.49 -2.05
C GLU A 185 0.23 -3.00 -1.06
N ASP A 186 1.24 -3.76 -1.54
CA ASP A 186 2.32 -4.33 -0.68
C ASP A 186 3.71 -4.34 -1.35
N HIS A 187 3.86 -3.73 -2.53
CA HIS A 187 5.16 -3.67 -3.21
C HIS A 187 5.38 -2.38 -3.99
N ALA A 188 6.65 -2.07 -4.23
CA ALA A 188 7.07 -0.87 -4.91
C ALA A 188 8.16 -1.15 -5.94
N TRP A 189 8.02 -0.55 -7.12
CA TRP A 189 9.01 -0.61 -8.19
C TRP A 189 9.03 0.72 -8.96
N VAL A 190 9.69 0.79 -10.11
CA VAL A 190 9.68 2.01 -10.94
C VAL A 190 9.07 1.78 -12.32
N ALA A 191 8.32 2.79 -12.77
CA ALA A 191 7.87 2.94 -14.15
C ALA A 191 8.70 4.01 -14.86
N PHE A 192 9.06 3.81 -16.12
CA PHE A 192 9.90 4.74 -16.88
C PHE A 192 9.70 4.60 -18.41
N GLY A 193 10.41 5.44 -19.17
CA GLY A 193 10.28 5.50 -20.62
C GLY A 193 9.03 6.26 -21.08
N ALA A 194 8.75 6.24 -22.38
CA ALA A 194 7.63 6.99 -22.96
C ALA A 194 6.30 6.60 -22.30
N GLY A 195 5.66 7.57 -21.64
CA GLY A 195 4.40 7.39 -20.92
C GLY A 195 4.44 6.39 -19.75
N GLY A 196 5.63 6.06 -19.22
CA GLY A 196 5.77 5.05 -18.17
C GLY A 196 5.48 3.62 -18.65
N SER A 197 5.68 3.34 -19.94
CA SER A 197 5.41 2.05 -20.57
C SER A 197 6.34 0.91 -20.13
N GLN A 198 7.51 1.25 -19.58
CA GLN A 198 8.45 0.27 -19.05
C GLN A 198 8.39 0.20 -17.53
N THR A 199 8.64 -0.97 -16.98
CA THR A 199 8.74 -1.22 -15.54
C THR A 199 10.04 -1.91 -15.19
N ALA A 200 10.62 -1.61 -14.04
CA ALA A 200 11.75 -2.35 -13.50
C ALA A 200 11.61 -2.53 -11.99
N GLU A 201 11.78 -3.77 -11.54
CA GLU A 201 12.04 -4.08 -10.14
C GLU A 201 13.32 -3.39 -9.68
N VAL A 202 13.30 -2.77 -8.49
CA VAL A 202 14.45 -2.03 -7.95
C VAL A 202 14.74 -2.35 -6.49
N THR A 203 13.87 -3.13 -5.86
CA THR A 203 13.93 -3.54 -4.45
C THR A 203 13.59 -5.03 -4.32
N TRP A 204 13.59 -5.53 -3.09
CA TRP A 204 13.14 -6.90 -2.77
C TRP A 204 11.67 -6.90 -2.34
N HIS A 205 11.01 -8.04 -2.43
CA HIS A 205 9.73 -8.30 -1.76
C HIS A 205 9.85 -9.51 -0.84
N GLY A 206 9.14 -9.47 0.29
CA GLY A 206 9.12 -10.55 1.28
C GLY A 206 10.49 -10.96 1.84
N LYS A 207 10.56 -12.22 2.29
CA LYS A 207 11.76 -12.83 2.92
C LYS A 207 12.55 -13.75 1.96
N GLY A 208 12.15 -13.81 0.69
CA GLY A 208 12.79 -14.62 -0.34
C GLY A 208 14.17 -14.09 -0.76
N ASN A 209 15.02 -14.99 -1.28
CA ASN A 209 16.37 -14.66 -1.77
C ASN A 209 16.42 -14.40 -3.28
N GLU A 210 15.29 -14.34 -3.98
CA GLU A 210 15.26 -14.11 -5.42
C GLU A 210 15.40 -12.62 -5.73
N ASP A 211 16.58 -12.22 -6.22
CA ASP A 211 16.82 -10.86 -6.70
C ASP A 211 16.18 -10.67 -8.08
N ARG A 212 14.97 -10.09 -8.09
CA ARG A 212 14.25 -9.74 -9.32
C ARG A 212 14.65 -8.37 -9.89
N ARG A 213 15.59 -7.64 -9.26
CA ARG A 213 15.94 -6.27 -9.68
C ARG A 213 16.37 -6.18 -11.15
N GLY A 214 15.85 -5.18 -11.83
CA GLY A 214 16.01 -4.93 -13.26
C GLY A 214 15.03 -5.68 -14.15
N GLN A 215 14.34 -6.71 -13.65
CA GLN A 215 13.31 -7.43 -14.39
C GLN A 215 12.01 -6.61 -14.48
N PRO A 216 11.17 -6.86 -15.48
CA PRO A 216 9.91 -6.15 -15.63
C PRO A 216 8.77 -6.93 -14.92
N VAL A 217 7.67 -6.27 -14.56
CA VAL A 217 6.64 -6.83 -13.65
C VAL A 217 5.55 -7.65 -14.35
N GLN A 218 5.64 -7.84 -15.67
CA GLN A 218 4.59 -8.45 -16.49
C GLN A 218 4.31 -9.90 -16.12
N ALA A 219 5.29 -10.64 -15.59
CA ALA A 219 5.08 -12.00 -15.11
C ALA A 219 4.06 -12.03 -13.95
N GLY A 220 4.27 -11.16 -12.95
CA GLY A 220 3.35 -10.99 -11.82
C GLY A 220 1.96 -10.49 -12.22
N VAL A 221 1.90 -9.58 -13.19
CA VAL A 221 0.62 -9.15 -13.77
C VAL A 221 -0.11 -10.30 -14.49
N ALA A 222 0.62 -11.12 -15.25
CA ALA A 222 0.04 -12.20 -16.05
C ALA A 222 -0.45 -13.39 -15.20
N GLU A 223 0.21 -13.67 -14.06
CA GLU A 223 -0.24 -14.68 -13.10
C GLU A 223 -1.44 -14.23 -12.26
N ARG A 224 -1.84 -12.94 -12.36
CA ARG A 224 -2.95 -12.33 -11.61
C ARG A 224 -2.74 -12.41 -10.10
N SER A 225 -1.51 -12.22 -9.62
CA SER A 225 -1.22 -12.09 -8.19
C SER A 225 -1.69 -10.74 -7.66
N TRP A 226 -2.10 -10.72 -6.40
CA TRP A 226 -2.52 -9.48 -5.73
C TRP A 226 -1.36 -8.48 -5.66
N LEU A 227 -0.14 -8.98 -5.46
CA LEU A 227 1.09 -8.18 -5.40
C LEU A 227 1.27 -7.20 -6.56
N TYR A 228 0.77 -7.52 -7.77
CA TYR A 228 0.87 -6.65 -8.95
C TYR A 228 -0.48 -6.13 -9.45
N LEU A 229 -1.55 -6.39 -8.71
CA LEU A 229 -2.91 -5.86 -8.91
C LEU A 229 -3.44 -6.01 -10.34
N LYS A 230 -3.13 -7.13 -11.03
CA LYS A 230 -3.49 -7.37 -12.45
C LYS A 230 -3.10 -6.22 -13.41
N GLY A 231 -2.13 -5.39 -13.02
CA GLY A 231 -1.71 -4.22 -13.79
C GLY A 231 -2.39 -2.89 -13.44
N SER A 232 -3.37 -2.90 -12.53
CA SER A 232 -4.08 -1.73 -11.99
C SER A 232 -3.41 -1.14 -10.75
N TYR A 233 -2.08 -1.17 -10.70
CA TYR A 233 -1.26 -0.52 -9.68
C TYR A 233 -1.15 0.99 -9.91
N LEU A 234 -0.75 1.73 -8.88
CA LEU A 234 -0.54 3.17 -8.97
C LEU A 234 0.70 3.46 -9.80
N ARG A 235 0.57 4.30 -10.82
CA ARG A 235 1.72 4.93 -11.50
C ARG A 235 1.80 6.37 -11.01
N CYS A 236 2.71 6.63 -10.08
CA CYS A 236 2.74 7.91 -9.40
C CYS A 236 3.20 9.05 -10.33
N THR A 237 2.61 10.23 -10.12
CA THR A 237 3.23 11.50 -10.50
C THR A 237 4.20 11.96 -9.40
N ARG A 238 4.95 13.04 -9.62
CA ARG A 238 5.78 13.64 -8.55
C ARG A 238 4.97 14.02 -7.32
N HIS A 239 3.76 14.54 -7.50
CA HIS A 239 2.86 14.89 -6.39
C HIS A 239 2.36 13.65 -5.64
N MET A 240 2.10 12.55 -6.34
CA MET A 240 1.76 11.27 -5.69
C MET A 240 2.97 10.65 -4.98
N GLU A 241 4.19 10.87 -5.44
CA GLU A 241 5.42 10.45 -4.73
C GLU A 241 5.63 11.27 -3.45
N VAL A 242 5.19 12.54 -3.43
CA VAL A 242 5.08 13.32 -2.19
C VAL A 242 4.00 12.74 -1.27
N ALA A 243 2.83 12.37 -1.82
CA ALA A 243 1.81 11.69 -1.01
C ALA A 243 2.31 10.37 -0.41
N PHE A 244 3.06 9.57 -1.18
CA PHE A 244 3.68 8.35 -0.69
C PHE A 244 4.60 8.60 0.51
N MET A 245 5.52 9.56 0.43
CA MET A 245 6.43 9.82 1.56
C MET A 245 5.71 10.39 2.79
N VAL A 246 4.56 11.05 2.59
CA VAL A 246 3.70 11.52 3.70
C VAL A 246 2.97 10.34 4.35
N CYS A 247 2.38 9.44 3.55
CA CYS A 247 1.80 8.19 4.07
C CYS A 247 2.84 7.31 4.77
N ALA A 248 4.10 7.36 4.33
CA ALA A 248 5.20 6.62 4.93
C ALA A 248 5.73 7.22 6.26
N ILE A 249 5.28 8.40 6.68
CA ILE A 249 5.58 8.90 8.04
C ILE A 249 5.10 7.86 9.05
N ASN A 250 5.98 7.46 9.96
CA ASN A 250 5.65 6.49 11.00
C ASN A 250 5.61 7.19 12.36
N PRO A 251 4.41 7.43 12.93
CA PRO A 251 4.27 8.08 14.23
C PRO A 251 4.68 7.21 15.43
N SER A 252 4.77 5.88 15.27
CA SER A 252 5.03 4.94 16.36
C SER A 252 6.36 5.21 17.04
N ILE A 253 6.35 5.33 18.37
CA ILE A 253 7.55 5.40 19.22
C ILE A 253 7.90 3.98 19.69
N ASP A 254 6.87 3.22 20.05
CA ASP A 254 6.92 1.82 20.44
C ASP A 254 5.57 1.15 20.13
N GLY A 255 5.42 -0.13 20.47
CA GLY A 255 4.22 -0.91 20.14
C GLY A 255 2.91 -0.44 20.78
N HIS A 256 2.93 0.59 21.63
CA HIS A 256 1.75 1.10 22.33
C HIS A 256 1.64 2.64 22.33
N THR A 257 2.61 3.34 21.75
CA THR A 257 2.71 4.79 21.87
C THR A 257 3.06 5.44 20.54
N ASP A 258 2.30 6.46 20.15
CA ASP A 258 2.56 7.28 18.97
C ASP A 258 2.98 8.71 19.34
N SER A 259 3.76 9.35 18.46
CA SER A 259 4.06 10.78 18.52
C SER A 259 2.88 11.58 17.96
N LEU A 260 2.24 12.34 18.86
CA LEU A 260 1.16 13.26 18.50
C LEU A 260 1.59 14.30 17.46
N GLU A 261 2.82 14.80 17.54
CA GLU A 261 3.35 15.77 16.58
C GLU A 261 3.50 15.18 15.17
N LEU A 262 3.84 13.88 15.05
CA LEU A 262 3.93 13.19 13.78
C LEU A 262 2.56 12.85 13.20
N LEU A 263 1.61 12.41 14.04
CA LEU A 263 0.20 12.24 13.65
C LEU A 263 -0.35 13.54 13.08
N GLN A 264 -0.20 14.66 13.81
CA GLN A 264 -0.63 15.98 13.37
C GLN A 264 0.09 16.44 12.09
N LEU A 265 1.39 16.16 11.95
CA LEU A 265 2.14 16.50 10.75
C LEU A 265 1.61 15.73 9.53
N GLN A 266 1.44 14.41 9.66
CA GLN A 266 0.94 13.54 8.61
C GLN A 266 -0.47 13.96 8.18
N GLN A 267 -1.39 14.12 9.13
CA GLN A 267 -2.77 14.56 8.88
C GLN A 267 -2.83 15.90 8.13
N ARG A 268 -2.05 16.90 8.57
CA ARG A 268 -2.03 18.22 7.90
C ARG A 268 -1.42 18.19 6.52
N LEU A 269 -0.42 17.34 6.28
CA LEU A 269 0.18 17.17 4.96
C LEU A 269 -0.76 16.41 4.02
N LEU A 270 -1.48 15.40 4.51
CA LEU A 270 -2.51 14.70 3.74
C LEU A 270 -3.68 15.62 3.39
N TRP A 271 -4.13 16.48 4.30
CA TRP A 271 -5.12 17.53 3.97
C TRP A 271 -4.63 18.50 2.91
N LEU A 272 -3.36 18.92 2.98
CA LEU A 272 -2.76 19.77 1.95
C LEU A 272 -2.78 19.08 0.58
N LEU A 273 -2.39 17.80 0.52
CA LEU A 273 -2.42 17.01 -0.71
C LEU A 273 -3.84 16.80 -1.23
N TYR A 274 -4.79 16.57 -0.32
CA TYR A 274 -6.22 16.45 -0.61
C TYR A 274 -6.77 17.72 -1.26
N ASP A 275 -6.54 18.88 -0.65
CA ASP A 275 -7.03 20.18 -1.13
C ASP A 275 -6.46 20.56 -2.51
N MET A 276 -5.27 20.01 -2.83
CA MET A 276 -4.62 20.20 -4.12
C MET A 276 -5.00 19.13 -5.17
N GLY A 277 -5.89 18.19 -4.84
CA GLY A 277 -6.35 17.12 -5.74
C GLY A 277 -5.31 16.02 -6.00
N HIS A 278 -4.29 15.91 -5.14
CA HIS A 278 -3.20 14.95 -5.31
C HIS A 278 -3.51 13.57 -4.70
N LEU A 279 -4.64 13.43 -3.98
CA LEU A 279 -5.11 12.16 -3.43
C LEU A 279 -6.21 11.49 -4.26
N ASP A 280 -6.75 12.15 -5.30
CA ASP A 280 -7.85 11.63 -6.14
C ASP A 280 -7.58 10.24 -6.72
N ARG A 281 -6.30 9.94 -6.99
CA ARG A 281 -5.82 8.66 -7.54
C ARG A 281 -5.02 7.85 -6.53
N TYR A 282 -5.16 8.09 -5.24
CA TYR A 282 -4.43 7.36 -4.20
C TYR A 282 -5.39 6.82 -3.12
N PRO A 283 -6.01 5.66 -3.36
CA PRO A 283 -7.03 5.08 -2.47
C PRO A 283 -6.56 4.90 -1.02
N MET A 284 -5.37 4.33 -0.82
CA MET A 284 -4.83 4.08 0.52
C MET A 284 -4.48 5.38 1.28
N ALA A 285 -4.12 6.46 0.58
CA ALA A 285 -3.85 7.74 1.24
C ALA A 285 -5.14 8.38 1.77
N LEU A 286 -6.27 8.18 1.10
CA LEU A 286 -7.60 8.58 1.59
C LEU A 286 -8.02 7.75 2.80
N GLY A 287 -7.74 6.45 2.81
CA GLY A 287 -7.95 5.58 3.98
C GLY A 287 -7.10 6.00 5.19
N ASN A 288 -5.82 6.30 4.98
CA ASN A 288 -4.93 6.81 6.02
C ASN A 288 -5.43 8.16 6.58
N LEU A 289 -5.86 9.09 5.72
CA LEU A 289 -6.44 10.35 6.17
C LEU A 289 -7.73 10.14 6.99
N ALA A 290 -8.57 9.18 6.58
CA ALA A 290 -9.80 8.85 7.31
C ALA A 290 -9.50 8.30 8.72
N ASP A 291 -8.52 7.40 8.85
CA ASP A 291 -8.10 6.88 10.17
C ASP A 291 -7.58 8.01 11.08
N LEU A 292 -6.82 8.97 10.53
CA LEU A 292 -6.33 10.13 11.29
C LEU A 292 -7.47 11.07 11.71
N GLU A 293 -8.49 11.25 10.87
CA GLU A 293 -9.69 12.02 11.20
C GLU A 293 -10.61 11.30 12.20
N GLU A 294 -10.61 9.97 12.25
CA GLU A 294 -11.29 9.22 13.31
C GLU A 294 -10.59 9.46 14.65
N LEU A 295 -9.26 9.50 14.66
CA LEU A 295 -8.45 9.70 15.86
C LEU A 295 -8.57 11.14 16.42
N GLU A 296 -8.39 12.15 15.57
CA GLU A 296 -8.51 13.56 15.95
C GLU A 296 -9.19 14.37 14.82
N PRO A 297 -10.53 14.52 14.85
CA PRO A 297 -11.27 15.20 13.79
C PRO A 297 -10.86 16.67 13.63
N THR A 298 -10.63 17.09 12.39
CA THR A 298 -10.32 18.48 12.07
C THR A 298 -11.61 19.27 11.80
N PRO A 299 -11.89 20.38 12.51
CA PRO A 299 -13.12 21.14 12.31
C PRO A 299 -13.33 21.61 10.87
N GLY A 300 -14.51 21.34 10.31
CA GLY A 300 -14.90 21.73 8.96
C GLY A 300 -14.39 20.81 7.85
N ARG A 301 -13.73 19.70 8.19
CA ARG A 301 -13.33 18.65 7.24
C ARG A 301 -14.42 17.58 7.07
N PRO A 302 -14.43 16.86 5.94
CA PRO A 302 -15.22 15.65 5.76
C PRO A 302 -15.05 14.66 6.91
N ASP A 303 -16.12 13.95 7.25
CA ASP A 303 -16.07 12.85 8.21
C ASP A 303 -15.29 11.64 7.64
N PRO A 304 -14.80 10.73 8.51
CA PRO A 304 -14.04 9.55 8.08
C PRO A 304 -14.79 8.66 7.08
N LEU A 305 -16.10 8.46 7.24
CA LEU A 305 -16.90 7.61 6.36
C LEU A 305 -16.93 8.17 4.92
N THR A 306 -17.08 9.48 4.78
CA THR A 306 -16.95 10.17 3.50
C THR A 306 -15.58 9.91 2.85
N LEU A 307 -14.49 9.96 3.62
CA LEU A 307 -13.13 9.74 3.11
C LEU A 307 -12.88 8.27 2.70
N TYR A 308 -13.34 7.28 3.48
CA TYR A 308 -13.25 5.86 3.11
C TYR A 308 -14.00 5.59 1.80
N HIS A 309 -15.21 6.12 1.64
CA HIS A 309 -15.96 5.99 0.39
C HIS A 309 -15.30 6.71 -0.79
N GLN A 310 -14.61 7.84 -0.56
CA GLN A 310 -13.78 8.47 -1.59
C GLN A 310 -12.61 7.58 -2.00
N GLY A 311 -11.98 6.88 -1.05
CA GLY A 311 -10.95 5.87 -1.32
C GLY A 311 -11.47 4.74 -2.23
N ILE A 312 -12.63 4.18 -1.89
CA ILE A 312 -13.30 3.15 -2.71
C ILE A 312 -13.67 3.70 -4.10
N HIS A 313 -14.18 4.94 -4.16
CA HIS A 313 -14.52 5.58 -5.42
C HIS A 313 -13.28 5.78 -6.30
N SER A 314 -12.14 6.16 -5.71
CA SER A 314 -10.86 6.26 -6.40
C SER A 314 -10.43 4.91 -7.00
N ALA A 315 -10.52 3.83 -6.20
CA ALA A 315 -10.22 2.47 -6.65
C ALA A 315 -11.10 2.03 -7.83
N ARG A 316 -12.41 2.29 -7.75
CA ARG A 316 -13.37 1.98 -8.84
C ARG A 316 -13.08 2.77 -10.11
N THR A 317 -12.77 4.05 -9.96
CA THR A 317 -12.64 4.98 -11.10
C THR A 317 -11.33 4.83 -11.85
N TYR A 318 -10.22 4.64 -11.13
CA TYR A 318 -8.88 4.68 -11.72
C TYR A 318 -8.19 3.32 -11.80
N TYR A 319 -8.68 2.33 -11.06
CA TYR A 319 -8.01 1.04 -10.86
C TYR A 319 -8.95 -0.15 -11.01
N ASN A 320 -10.00 -0.01 -11.83
CA ASN A 320 -10.94 -1.07 -12.20
C ASN A 320 -11.58 -1.81 -11.00
N ASN A 321 -11.64 -1.17 -9.83
CA ASN A 321 -12.07 -1.79 -8.58
C ASN A 321 -11.24 -3.03 -8.18
N GLU A 322 -9.94 -3.04 -8.48
CA GLU A 322 -9.04 -4.17 -8.23
C GLU A 322 -8.22 -4.02 -6.94
N HIS A 323 -8.52 -3.03 -6.09
CA HIS A 323 -7.82 -2.75 -4.82
C HIS A 323 -8.61 -3.31 -3.63
N ILE A 324 -7.89 -3.85 -2.64
CA ILE A 324 -8.46 -4.56 -1.49
C ILE A 324 -8.53 -3.66 -0.25
N TYR A 325 -7.47 -2.92 0.05
CA TYR A 325 -7.38 -2.11 1.26
C TYR A 325 -8.45 -1.02 1.40
N PRO A 326 -8.97 -0.37 0.34
CA PRO A 326 -10.05 0.62 0.49
C PRO A 326 -11.29 0.04 1.21
N TYR A 327 -11.61 -1.22 0.97
CA TYR A 327 -12.71 -1.92 1.63
C TYR A 327 -12.33 -2.40 3.03
N LEU A 328 -11.08 -2.85 3.24
CA LEU A 328 -10.58 -3.20 4.58
C LEU A 328 -10.56 -2.00 5.54
N TYR A 329 -10.17 -0.82 5.06
CA TYR A 329 -10.23 0.42 5.84
C TYR A 329 -11.66 0.71 6.32
N LEU A 330 -12.63 0.65 5.39
CA LEU A 330 -14.05 0.85 5.71
C LEU A 330 -14.57 -0.20 6.70
N ALA A 331 -14.24 -1.47 6.48
CA ALA A 331 -14.63 -2.56 7.38
C ALA A 331 -14.02 -2.38 8.79
N GLY A 332 -12.76 -1.96 8.87
CA GLY A 332 -12.07 -1.65 10.13
C GLY A 332 -12.77 -0.53 10.91
N PHE A 333 -13.16 0.55 10.24
CA PHE A 333 -13.95 1.64 10.83
C PHE A 333 -15.28 1.14 11.40
N HIS A 334 -16.06 0.40 10.61
CA HIS A 334 -17.33 -0.15 11.08
C HIS A 334 -17.14 -1.14 12.24
N CYS A 335 -16.09 -1.95 12.20
CA CYS A 335 -15.74 -2.88 13.29
C CYS A 335 -15.41 -2.14 14.60
N ARG A 336 -14.57 -1.10 14.56
CA ARG A 336 -14.23 -0.27 15.74
C ARG A 336 -15.47 0.39 16.35
N ASN A 337 -16.42 0.79 15.49
CA ASN A 337 -17.67 1.45 15.88
C ASN A 337 -18.85 0.49 16.11
N LYS A 338 -18.60 -0.83 16.13
CA LYS A 338 -19.60 -1.89 16.37
C LYS A 338 -20.79 -1.90 15.39
N ASN A 339 -20.59 -1.38 14.18
CA ASN A 339 -21.55 -1.43 13.09
C ASN A 339 -21.42 -2.78 12.37
N VAL A 340 -21.98 -3.85 12.98
CA VAL A 340 -21.74 -5.24 12.56
C VAL A 340 -22.17 -5.51 11.12
N LYS A 341 -23.32 -5.00 10.70
CA LYS A 341 -23.88 -5.22 9.36
C LYS A 341 -22.97 -4.62 8.29
N GLU A 342 -22.62 -3.35 8.45
CA GLU A 342 -21.79 -2.60 7.53
C GLU A 342 -20.35 -3.14 7.49
N ALA A 343 -19.82 -3.63 8.63
CA ALA A 343 -18.52 -4.30 8.66
C ALA A 343 -18.54 -5.60 7.84
N LEU A 344 -19.56 -6.44 8.02
CA LEU A 344 -19.74 -7.67 7.23
C LEU A 344 -19.93 -7.39 5.75
N GLU A 345 -20.70 -6.36 5.40
CA GLU A 345 -20.88 -5.91 4.02
C GLU A 345 -19.55 -5.50 3.39
N ALA A 346 -18.77 -4.67 4.08
CA ALA A 346 -17.48 -4.20 3.60
C ALA A 346 -16.46 -5.35 3.44
N TRP A 347 -16.37 -6.29 4.38
CA TRP A 347 -15.53 -7.49 4.20
C TRP A 347 -16.01 -8.37 3.05
N ALA A 348 -17.32 -8.52 2.86
CA ALA A 348 -17.85 -9.24 1.71
C ALA A 348 -17.50 -8.56 0.38
N ASP A 349 -17.47 -7.23 0.34
CA ASP A 349 -16.98 -6.46 -0.81
C ASP A 349 -15.46 -6.67 -1.03
N THR A 350 -14.66 -6.71 0.04
CA THR A 350 -13.25 -7.09 -0.03
C THR A 350 -13.06 -8.46 -0.68
N ALA A 351 -13.83 -9.46 -0.24
CA ALA A 351 -13.81 -10.81 -0.81
C ALA A 351 -14.31 -10.85 -2.26
N THR A 352 -15.26 -9.97 -2.62
CA THR A 352 -15.74 -9.83 -3.99
C THR A 352 -14.66 -9.31 -4.93
N VAL A 353 -13.70 -8.51 -4.44
CA VAL A 353 -12.56 -8.07 -5.25
C VAL A 353 -11.50 -9.18 -5.36
N ILE A 354 -11.17 -9.87 -4.25
CA ILE A 354 -10.10 -10.88 -4.24
C ILE A 354 -10.45 -12.13 -5.07
N GLN A 355 -11.73 -12.44 -5.26
CA GLN A 355 -12.19 -13.64 -5.97
C GLN A 355 -11.67 -13.77 -7.42
N ASP A 356 -11.24 -12.67 -8.05
CA ASP A 356 -10.75 -12.65 -9.43
C ASP A 356 -9.21 -12.62 -9.52
N TYR A 357 -8.51 -12.78 -8.39
CA TYR A 357 -7.08 -12.97 -8.30
C TYR A 357 -6.71 -14.45 -8.20
N ASN A 358 -5.44 -14.77 -8.41
CA ASN A 358 -4.87 -16.07 -8.03
C ASN A 358 -3.98 -15.83 -6.80
N TYR A 359 -4.15 -16.61 -5.74
CA TYR A 359 -3.28 -16.60 -4.58
C TYR A 359 -1.89 -17.14 -4.94
N CYS A 360 -0.91 -16.23 -4.96
CA CYS A 360 0.49 -16.56 -5.18
C CYS A 360 1.27 -16.50 -3.87
N ARG A 361 2.44 -17.15 -3.84
CA ARG A 361 3.28 -17.26 -2.62
C ARG A 361 3.67 -15.91 -2.02
N GLU A 362 3.78 -14.87 -2.83
CA GLU A 362 4.16 -13.52 -2.39
C GLU A 362 2.96 -12.69 -1.89
N ASP A 363 1.73 -13.20 -1.99
CA ASP A 363 0.52 -12.54 -1.48
C ASP A 363 0.27 -12.87 0.01
N GLU A 364 1.33 -13.18 0.77
CA GLU A 364 1.25 -13.63 2.17
C GLU A 364 0.59 -12.58 3.08
N GLU A 365 0.82 -11.28 2.82
CA GLU A 365 0.28 -10.20 3.65
C GLU A 365 -1.25 -10.11 3.52
N ILE A 366 -1.81 -10.12 2.30
CA ILE A 366 -3.27 -10.10 2.16
C ILE A 366 -3.91 -11.42 2.63
N TYR A 367 -3.22 -12.55 2.50
CA TYR A 367 -3.68 -13.81 3.09
C TYR A 367 -3.85 -13.69 4.61
N LYS A 368 -2.87 -13.09 5.31
CA LYS A 368 -2.95 -12.89 6.77
C LYS A 368 -4.13 -11.99 7.15
N GLU A 369 -4.37 -10.91 6.40
CA GLU A 369 -5.52 -10.04 6.63
C GLU A 369 -6.85 -10.80 6.55
N PHE A 370 -7.08 -11.57 5.48
CA PHE A 370 -8.28 -12.40 5.36
C PHE A 370 -8.36 -13.48 6.44
N PHE A 371 -7.22 -14.09 6.80
CA PHE A 371 -7.16 -15.10 7.84
C PHE A 371 -7.53 -14.51 9.21
N ASP A 372 -6.98 -13.37 9.58
CA ASP A 372 -7.24 -12.71 10.87
C ASP A 372 -8.68 -12.20 10.94
N VAL A 373 -9.21 -11.64 9.84
CA VAL A 373 -10.63 -11.24 9.75
C VAL A 373 -11.56 -12.44 9.96
N ALA A 374 -11.31 -13.56 9.27
CA ALA A 374 -12.19 -14.72 9.31
C ALA A 374 -12.09 -15.53 10.62
N ASN A 375 -10.91 -15.56 11.25
CA ASN A 375 -10.61 -16.46 12.36
C ASN A 375 -10.49 -15.76 13.72
N ASP A 376 -10.40 -14.43 13.75
CA ASP A 376 -10.34 -13.67 15.00
C ASP A 376 -11.40 -12.55 15.03
N VAL A 377 -11.36 -11.62 14.07
CA VAL A 377 -12.19 -10.40 14.10
C VAL A 377 -13.68 -10.71 14.00
N ILE A 378 -14.13 -11.41 12.94
CA ILE A 378 -15.54 -11.77 12.74
C ILE A 378 -16.04 -12.64 13.92
N PRO A 379 -15.35 -13.72 14.33
CA PRO A 379 -15.78 -14.53 15.48
C PRO A 379 -15.97 -13.73 16.77
N ASN A 380 -15.06 -12.79 17.08
CA ASN A 380 -15.17 -11.93 18.25
C ASN A 380 -16.35 -10.95 18.11
N LEU A 381 -16.50 -10.30 16.96
CA LEU A 381 -17.59 -9.37 16.69
C LEU A 381 -18.97 -10.04 16.83
N LEU A 382 -19.15 -11.24 16.26
CA LEU A 382 -20.39 -11.99 16.38
C LEU A 382 -20.63 -12.52 17.79
N LYS A 383 -19.56 -12.83 18.54
CA LYS A 383 -19.66 -13.22 19.96
C LYS A 383 -20.13 -12.05 20.82
N GLU A 384 -19.63 -10.84 20.57
CA GLU A 384 -20.08 -9.63 21.25
C GLU A 384 -21.54 -9.31 20.91
N ALA A 385 -21.91 -9.36 19.62
CA ALA A 385 -23.28 -9.13 19.18
C ALA A 385 -24.29 -10.13 19.79
N ALA A 386 -23.85 -11.37 20.07
CA ALA A 386 -24.68 -12.37 20.76
C ALA A 386 -24.86 -12.09 22.27
N ALA A 387 -23.96 -11.31 22.87
CA ALA A 387 -24.01 -10.95 24.28
C ALA A 387 -24.80 -9.65 24.54
N GLU A 388 -25.09 -8.88 23.49
CA GLU A 388 -25.89 -7.65 23.62
C GLU A 388 -27.35 -7.98 23.98
N PRO A 389 -27.93 -7.29 24.98
CA PRO A 389 -29.33 -7.50 25.35
C PRO A 389 -30.25 -7.08 24.20
N PRO A 390 -31.38 -7.78 24.00
CA PRO A 390 -32.32 -7.46 22.93
C PRO A 390 -32.79 -6.00 23.04
N PRO A 391 -32.96 -5.30 21.90
CA PRO A 391 -33.34 -3.89 21.92
C PRO A 391 -34.70 -3.70 22.61
N GLY A 392 -34.66 -3.05 23.77
CA GLY A 392 -35.81 -2.83 24.65
C GLY A 392 -35.62 -1.69 25.66
N ALA A 393 -34.61 -0.83 25.46
CA ALA A 393 -34.44 0.40 26.24
C ALA A 393 -34.31 1.58 25.27
N GLU A 394 -35.10 2.62 25.53
CA GLU A 394 -35.35 3.79 24.69
C GLU A 394 -34.07 4.43 24.11
N GLY A 395 -34.00 4.60 22.79
CA GLY A 395 -33.08 5.55 22.14
C GLY A 395 -32.17 5.06 21.01
N ALA A 396 -32.12 3.76 20.67
CA ALA A 396 -31.28 3.28 19.56
C ALA A 396 -32.01 3.36 18.19
N PRO A 397 -31.33 3.76 17.09
CA PRO A 397 -31.95 3.80 15.76
C PRO A 397 -32.42 2.40 15.35
N GLY A 398 -33.67 2.30 14.88
CA GLY A 398 -34.36 1.03 14.67
C GLY A 398 -33.73 0.15 13.59
N GLY A 399 -33.38 -1.08 13.98
CA GLY A 399 -32.95 -2.18 13.13
C GLY A 399 -33.09 -3.52 13.87
N LEU A 400 -33.15 -4.63 13.13
CA LEU A 400 -33.03 -5.96 13.74
C LEU A 400 -31.61 -6.12 14.30
N PRO A 401 -31.42 -6.82 15.44
CA PRO A 401 -30.09 -7.22 15.88
C PRO A 401 -29.34 -7.93 14.73
N ALA A 402 -28.03 -7.70 14.58
CA ALA A 402 -27.28 -8.20 13.44
C ALA A 402 -27.39 -9.72 13.22
N LEU A 403 -27.48 -10.51 14.30
CA LEU A 403 -27.65 -11.97 14.24
C LEU A 403 -29.07 -12.43 13.87
N GLN A 404 -30.04 -11.51 13.87
CA GLN A 404 -31.42 -11.71 13.43
C GLN A 404 -31.68 -11.14 12.03
N ASP A 405 -30.72 -10.39 11.46
CA ASP A 405 -30.80 -9.86 10.11
C ASP A 405 -30.25 -10.88 9.10
N PRO A 406 -31.07 -11.40 8.16
CA PRO A 406 -30.60 -12.33 7.14
C PRO A 406 -29.60 -11.71 6.16
N GLU A 407 -29.56 -10.37 5.99
CA GLU A 407 -28.56 -9.71 5.14
C GLU A 407 -27.14 -9.85 5.72
N CYS A 408 -26.98 -9.72 7.04
CA CYS A 408 -25.71 -9.99 7.72
C CYS A 408 -25.21 -11.42 7.45
N PHE A 409 -26.13 -12.39 7.48
CA PHE A 409 -25.79 -13.77 7.16
C PHE A 409 -25.41 -13.94 5.68
N ALA A 410 -26.11 -13.26 4.76
CA ALA A 410 -25.77 -13.26 3.34
C ALA A 410 -24.39 -12.64 3.06
N HIS A 411 -24.02 -11.56 3.77
CA HIS A 411 -22.68 -10.97 3.68
C HIS A 411 -21.61 -11.95 4.17
N LEU A 412 -21.83 -12.64 5.29
CA LEU A 412 -20.91 -13.68 5.77
C LEU A 412 -20.71 -14.78 4.72
N LEU A 413 -21.78 -15.25 4.07
CA LEU A 413 -21.68 -16.24 3.01
C LEU A 413 -20.88 -15.71 1.81
N ARG A 414 -21.17 -14.49 1.36
CA ARG A 414 -20.48 -13.83 0.24
C ARG A 414 -18.98 -13.59 0.53
N PHE A 415 -18.64 -13.29 1.79
CA PHE A 415 -17.25 -13.20 2.23
C PHE A 415 -16.50 -14.52 2.03
N TYR A 416 -17.05 -15.64 2.51
CA TYR A 416 -16.42 -16.95 2.31
C TYR A 416 -16.46 -17.40 0.85
N ASP A 417 -17.51 -17.08 0.09
CA ASP A 417 -17.62 -17.41 -1.33
C ASP A 417 -16.49 -16.77 -2.16
N GLY A 418 -16.20 -15.49 -1.93
CA GLY A 418 -15.09 -14.81 -2.59
C GLY A 418 -13.72 -15.42 -2.26
N ILE A 419 -13.51 -15.87 -1.02
CA ILE A 419 -12.28 -16.56 -0.60
C ILE A 419 -12.17 -17.96 -1.24
N CYS A 420 -13.27 -18.71 -1.30
CA CYS A 420 -13.31 -19.99 -2.01
C CYS A 420 -12.97 -19.82 -3.49
N ARG A 421 -13.55 -18.82 -4.14
CA ARG A 421 -13.27 -18.54 -5.56
C ARG A 421 -11.86 -18.01 -5.80
N TRP A 422 -11.28 -17.25 -4.86
CA TRP A 422 -9.87 -16.87 -4.88
C TRP A 422 -8.93 -18.10 -4.86
N GLU A 423 -9.32 -19.18 -4.20
CA GLU A 423 -8.55 -20.44 -4.23
C GLU A 423 -8.62 -21.15 -5.60
N GLU A 424 -9.69 -20.97 -6.37
CA GLU A 424 -9.86 -21.65 -7.66
C GLU A 424 -8.81 -21.20 -8.68
N GLY A 425 -8.04 -22.16 -9.21
CA GLY A 425 -6.98 -21.87 -10.19
C GLY A 425 -5.69 -21.31 -9.59
N SER A 426 -5.66 -21.07 -8.27
CA SER A 426 -4.47 -20.62 -7.56
C SER A 426 -3.39 -21.69 -7.49
N PRO A 427 -2.10 -21.32 -7.64
CA PRO A 427 -0.98 -22.27 -7.55
C PRO A 427 -0.79 -22.83 -6.13
N THR A 428 -1.26 -22.12 -5.11
CA THR A 428 -1.21 -22.52 -3.70
C THR A 428 -2.61 -22.51 -3.09
N PRO A 429 -2.97 -23.50 -2.25
CA PRO A 429 -4.25 -23.51 -1.56
C PRO A 429 -4.33 -22.36 -0.53
N VAL A 430 -5.54 -21.88 -0.31
CA VAL A 430 -5.90 -20.83 0.65
C VAL A 430 -6.54 -21.46 1.88
N LEU A 431 -7.57 -22.27 1.69
CA LEU A 431 -8.38 -22.82 2.77
C LEU A 431 -7.75 -24.09 3.34
N HIS A 432 -7.76 -24.17 4.67
CA HIS A 432 -7.31 -25.35 5.42
C HIS A 432 -8.14 -25.52 6.70
N VAL A 433 -7.86 -26.56 7.49
CA VAL A 433 -8.65 -26.93 8.68
C VAL A 433 -8.83 -25.79 9.70
N GLY A 434 -7.91 -24.82 9.74
CA GLY A 434 -8.00 -23.66 10.63
C GLY A 434 -9.23 -22.80 10.33
N TRP A 435 -9.52 -22.57 9.05
CA TRP A 435 -10.69 -21.80 8.58
C TRP A 435 -12.01 -22.49 8.92
N ALA A 436 -12.06 -23.82 8.78
CA ALA A 436 -13.29 -24.60 8.92
C ALA A 436 -13.89 -24.49 10.33
N THR A 437 -13.06 -24.45 11.38
CA THR A 437 -13.52 -24.33 12.77
C THR A 437 -14.27 -23.01 12.98
N PHE A 438 -13.71 -21.89 12.52
CA PHE A 438 -14.31 -20.57 12.71
C PHE A 438 -15.49 -20.30 11.76
N LEU A 439 -15.48 -20.89 10.56
CA LEU A 439 -16.65 -20.89 9.69
C LEU A 439 -17.86 -21.54 10.39
N VAL A 440 -17.70 -22.78 10.89
CA VAL A 440 -18.79 -23.50 11.58
C VAL A 440 -19.27 -22.73 12.81
N GLN A 441 -18.34 -22.16 13.59
CA GLN A 441 -18.68 -21.34 14.74
C GLN A 441 -19.49 -20.11 14.35
N SER A 442 -19.07 -19.38 13.32
CA SER A 442 -19.72 -18.15 12.85
C SER A 442 -21.10 -18.44 12.26
N LEU A 443 -21.25 -19.50 11.45
CA LEU A 443 -22.55 -19.96 10.97
C LEU A 443 -23.50 -20.32 12.12
N GLY A 444 -22.98 -20.92 13.19
CA GLY A 444 -23.73 -21.28 14.39
C GLY A 444 -24.20 -20.10 15.24
N ARG A 445 -23.72 -18.87 14.98
CA ARG A 445 -24.21 -17.65 15.65
C ARG A 445 -25.57 -17.18 15.11
N PHE A 446 -25.92 -17.58 13.90
CA PHE A 446 -27.19 -17.24 13.27
C PHE A 446 -28.19 -18.39 13.44
N ASP A 447 -29.35 -18.10 14.02
CA ASP A 447 -30.40 -19.09 14.21
C ASP A 447 -30.87 -19.67 12.87
N GLY A 448 -31.30 -20.94 12.88
CA GLY A 448 -31.75 -21.63 11.67
C GLY A 448 -32.87 -20.90 10.93
N GLN A 449 -33.76 -20.21 11.66
CA GLN A 449 -34.84 -19.41 11.06
C GLN A 449 -34.33 -18.18 10.30
N VAL A 450 -33.24 -17.56 10.76
CA VAL A 450 -32.61 -16.42 10.07
C VAL A 450 -31.88 -16.93 8.83
N ARG A 451 -31.10 -18.00 8.98
CA ARG A 451 -30.36 -18.61 7.87
C ARG A 451 -31.26 -19.09 6.72
N GLN A 452 -32.44 -19.60 7.02
CA GLN A 452 -33.42 -20.05 6.03
C GLN A 452 -34.08 -18.92 5.23
N GLN A 453 -33.99 -17.66 5.68
CA GLN A 453 -34.53 -16.51 4.94
C GLN A 453 -33.63 -16.09 3.78
N VAL A 454 -32.35 -16.51 3.76
CA VAL A 454 -31.45 -16.26 2.64
C VAL A 454 -31.70 -17.29 1.54
N THR A 455 -32.06 -16.79 0.36
CA THR A 455 -32.29 -17.63 -0.84
C THR A 455 -31.05 -17.63 -1.72
N LEU A 456 -30.44 -18.79 -1.92
CA LEU A 456 -29.33 -18.96 -2.86
C LEU A 456 -29.88 -19.31 -4.24
N LEU A 457 -29.65 -18.43 -5.20
CA LEU A 457 -30.06 -18.61 -6.59
C LEU A 457 -28.84 -18.99 -7.43
N SER A 458 -29.00 -19.95 -8.33
CA SER A 458 -28.01 -20.23 -9.38
C SER A 458 -28.45 -19.49 -10.64
N GLU A 459 -27.54 -18.72 -11.25
CA GLU A 459 -27.76 -18.25 -12.61
C GLU A 459 -27.52 -19.43 -13.57
N ASP A 460 -28.53 -19.77 -14.39
CA ASP A 460 -28.32 -20.67 -15.52
C ASP A 460 -27.29 -20.03 -16.46
N PRO A 461 -26.29 -20.79 -16.96
CA PRO A 461 -25.29 -20.23 -17.84
C PRO A 461 -25.98 -19.59 -19.04
N ALA A 462 -25.74 -18.29 -19.25
CA ALA A 462 -26.22 -17.58 -20.42
C ALA A 462 -25.86 -18.41 -21.67
N PRO A 463 -26.82 -18.69 -22.57
CA PRO A 463 -26.51 -19.42 -23.79
C PRO A 463 -25.38 -18.68 -24.51
N PRO A 464 -24.37 -19.40 -25.04
CA PRO A 464 -23.24 -18.77 -25.71
C PRO A 464 -23.81 -17.81 -26.75
N GLU A 465 -23.40 -16.54 -26.68
CA GLU A 465 -23.78 -15.54 -27.67
C GLU A 465 -23.54 -16.18 -29.04
N ALA A 466 -24.64 -16.36 -29.78
CA ALA A 466 -24.59 -16.93 -31.12
C ALA A 466 -23.66 -16.04 -31.92
N ASP A 467 -22.51 -16.61 -32.28
CA ASP A 467 -21.47 -16.08 -33.16
C ASP A 467 -22.15 -15.29 -34.29
N LEU A 468 -22.20 -13.96 -34.15
CA LEU A 468 -22.63 -13.08 -35.22
C LEU A 468 -21.55 -13.17 -36.28
N GLY A 469 -21.81 -14.05 -37.24
CA GLY A 469 -20.86 -14.55 -38.23
C GLY A 469 -19.90 -13.49 -38.75
N SER A 470 -18.62 -13.73 -38.53
CA SER A 470 -17.56 -13.15 -39.34
C SER A 470 -17.70 -13.69 -40.78
N PRO A 471 -17.54 -12.85 -41.82
CA PRO A 471 -17.62 -13.33 -43.20
C PRO A 471 -16.41 -14.21 -43.49
N GLU A 472 -16.65 -15.48 -43.84
CA GLU A 472 -15.62 -16.46 -44.20
C GLU A 472 -14.76 -15.96 -45.39
N ASP A 473 -13.43 -15.88 -45.22
CA ASP A 473 -12.46 -15.76 -46.32
C ASP A 473 -12.35 -17.15 -47.00
N PRO A 474 -12.66 -17.28 -48.30
CA PRO A 474 -12.85 -18.58 -48.97
C PRO A 474 -11.53 -19.32 -49.31
N ARG A 475 -10.52 -19.30 -48.43
CA ARG A 475 -9.19 -19.86 -48.73
C ARG A 475 -8.73 -21.06 -47.90
N ASP A 476 -9.51 -21.54 -46.92
CA ASP A 476 -9.04 -22.65 -46.06
C ASP A 476 -9.73 -24.01 -46.27
N CYS A 477 -10.58 -24.17 -47.29
CA CYS A 477 -11.28 -25.43 -47.57
C CYS A 477 -10.41 -26.55 -48.18
N ARG A 478 -9.08 -26.54 -48.06
CA ARG A 478 -8.23 -27.62 -48.59
C ARG A 478 -7.06 -27.96 -47.68
N ARG A 479 -7.33 -28.61 -46.55
CA ARG A 479 -6.45 -29.65 -45.94
C ARG A 479 -7.02 -30.14 -44.60
N ARG A 480 -7.78 -31.24 -44.62
CA ARG A 480 -7.85 -32.22 -43.51
C ARG A 480 -8.52 -33.49 -44.00
N GLY A 481 -7.73 -34.56 -44.16
CA GLY A 481 -8.20 -35.91 -44.47
C GLY A 481 -8.76 -36.63 -43.23
N PRO A 482 -9.45 -37.78 -43.40
CA PRO A 482 -10.29 -38.36 -42.36
C PRO A 482 -9.49 -39.08 -41.27
N ARG A 483 -9.94 -38.86 -40.02
CA ARG A 483 -9.42 -39.42 -38.77
C ARG A 483 -9.95 -40.85 -38.59
N ARG A 484 -9.05 -41.80 -38.34
CA ARG A 484 -9.34 -43.23 -38.18
C ARG A 484 -9.76 -43.53 -36.72
N GLU A 485 -10.81 -44.32 -36.57
CA GLU A 485 -11.39 -44.77 -35.30
C GLU A 485 -10.43 -45.64 -34.46
N SER A 486 -10.53 -45.51 -33.14
CA SER A 486 -9.81 -46.22 -32.08
C SER A 486 -10.28 -47.67 -31.91
N LYS A 487 -9.34 -48.59 -31.64
CA LYS A 487 -9.57 -49.97 -31.18
C LYS A 487 -8.98 -50.22 -29.78
N PRO A 488 -9.46 -51.25 -29.04
CA PRO A 488 -9.40 -51.34 -27.57
C PRO A 488 -8.18 -52.09 -27.00
N GLU A 489 -7.98 -51.94 -25.68
CA GLU A 489 -6.90 -52.42 -24.81
C GLU A 489 -6.52 -53.92 -24.93
N GLU A 490 -5.22 -54.21 -24.76
CA GLU A 490 -4.65 -55.56 -24.62
C GLU A 490 -4.17 -55.85 -23.17
N PRO A 491 -4.27 -57.10 -22.69
CA PRO A 491 -3.99 -57.51 -21.29
C PRO A 491 -2.51 -57.89 -21.03
N PRO A 492 -2.07 -58.14 -19.77
CA PRO A 492 -0.69 -57.98 -19.35
C PRO A 492 0.22 -59.17 -19.69
N THR A 493 1.50 -58.86 -19.89
CA THR A 493 2.57 -59.80 -20.27
C THR A 493 3.07 -60.67 -19.11
N PRO A 494 3.29 -62.00 -19.33
CA PRO A 494 3.96 -62.85 -18.35
C PRO A 494 5.50 -62.86 -18.52
N LYS A 495 6.18 -62.97 -17.37
CA LYS A 495 7.64 -63.06 -17.16
C LYS A 495 8.29 -64.25 -17.87
N LYS A 496 9.57 -64.11 -18.26
CA LYS A 496 10.58 -65.18 -18.45
C LYS A 496 12.00 -64.57 -18.46
N PRO A 497 13.07 -65.37 -18.32
CA PRO A 497 13.30 -66.51 -17.42
C PRO A 497 14.35 -66.21 -16.34
#